data_AF-A0A4U6U6B8-F1
#
_entry.id   AF-A0A4U6U6B8-F1
#
_cell.length_a   1.000
_cell.length_b   1.000
_cell.length_c   1.000
_cell.angle_alpha   90.00
_cell.angle_beta   90.00
_cell.angle_gamma   90.00
#
_symmetry.space_group_name_H-M   'P 1'
#
loop_
_entity.id
_entity.type
_entity.pdbx_description
1 polymer ?
#
loop_
_entity_poly.entity_id
_entity_poly.type
_entity_poly.pdbx_seq_one_letter_code
_entity_poly.pdbx_strand_id
1 'polypeptide(L)'
;MAGRLRRRGDDGRLWEVRLMDTGVRLVQTSVEATMAAFLRASGADRERKEAALALWTDVDVQEPYICAPFFMQLTRFQDGGYAVGASCSLLLADPLSLAGFLKSWARKHAELQAQGKIVANPVIQYTRYLQSAGGAARRVKSVPVDTDIATGTTTTTVLFRAAGGGTSDHRALAAACVAMAIERLGAKALPRFTVMARDGSEGLNVKTCTADGDEKPCNGHEHAPRVSHWRDEAGLEDLTLEGNKPVHVSYCVSPCADEGLVVVMPAGGAELLISATVPNYIYM
;
A
#
# COMPACT_ATOMS: atom_id res chain seq x y z
N MET A 1 -5.66 -2.16 -12.34
CA MET A 1 -4.25 -2.59 -12.19
C MET A 1 -3.44 -2.50 -13.49
N ALA A 2 -3.92 -2.98 -14.64
CA ALA A 2 -3.15 -2.97 -15.91
C ALA A 2 -3.30 -1.70 -16.79
N GLY A 3 -3.93 -0.64 -16.27
CA GLY A 3 -4.08 0.64 -16.96
C GLY A 3 -2.86 1.54 -16.84
N ARG A 4 -2.99 2.78 -17.32
CA ARG A 4 -1.99 3.84 -17.17
C ARG A 4 -2.64 5.14 -16.70
N LEU A 5 -1.91 5.91 -15.89
CA LEU A 5 -2.35 7.22 -15.45
C LEU A 5 -2.18 8.23 -16.59
N ARG A 6 -3.13 9.16 -16.72
CA ARG A 6 -3.05 10.28 -17.66
C ARG A 6 -3.67 11.52 -17.03
N ARG A 7 -3.18 12.69 -17.40
CA ARG A 7 -3.88 13.96 -17.15
C ARG A 7 -5.02 14.11 -18.15
N ARG A 8 -6.16 14.60 -17.66
CA ARG A 8 -7.36 14.90 -18.45
C ARG A 8 -7.64 16.40 -18.33
N GLY A 9 -8.09 17.02 -19.42
CA GLY A 9 -8.44 18.44 -19.46
C GLY A 9 -7.23 19.36 -19.57
N ASP A 10 -7.50 20.61 -19.96
CA ASP A 10 -6.48 21.61 -20.28
C ASP A 10 -5.84 22.23 -19.03
N ASP A 11 -6.51 22.18 -17.88
CA ASP A 11 -6.00 22.70 -16.60
C ASP A 11 -5.00 21.76 -15.90
N GLY A 12 -4.87 20.53 -16.42
CA GLY A 12 -4.00 19.49 -15.89
C GLY A 12 -4.37 18.99 -14.50
N ARG A 13 -5.51 19.39 -13.90
CA ARG A 13 -5.85 19.04 -12.51
C ARG A 13 -6.55 17.69 -12.39
N LEU A 14 -7.23 17.27 -13.44
CA LEU A 14 -7.96 16.02 -13.46
C LEU A 14 -7.05 14.87 -13.89
N TRP A 15 -7.08 13.79 -13.12
CA TRP A 15 -6.38 12.54 -13.43
C TRP A 15 -7.38 11.47 -13.84
N GLU A 16 -6.98 10.64 -14.79
CA GLU A 16 -7.75 9.47 -15.18
C GLU A 16 -6.85 8.23 -15.30
N VAL A 17 -7.46 7.06 -15.09
CA VAL A 17 -6.82 5.77 -15.38
C VAL A 17 -7.36 5.28 -16.72
N ARG A 18 -6.50 5.26 -17.75
CA ARG A 18 -6.87 4.70 -19.05
C ARG A 18 -6.68 3.18 -19.04
N LEU A 19 -7.76 2.46 -19.26
CA LEU A 19 -7.78 1.00 -19.32
C LEU A 19 -7.35 0.52 -20.72
N MET A 20 -6.05 0.36 -20.92
CA MET A 20 -5.46 -0.07 -22.20
C MET A 20 -4.76 -1.43 -22.14
N ASP A 21 -4.98 -2.20 -21.07
CA ASP A 21 -4.40 -3.54 -20.85
C ASP A 21 -2.89 -3.62 -21.13
N THR A 22 -2.16 -2.57 -20.78
CA THR A 22 -0.70 -2.46 -20.98
C THR A 22 0.09 -3.36 -20.02
N GLY A 23 -0.59 -4.26 -19.32
CA GLY A 23 -0.03 -5.21 -18.36
C GLY A 23 0.34 -4.59 -17.02
N VAL A 24 0.68 -5.50 -16.10
CA VAL A 24 1.22 -5.23 -14.76
C VAL A 24 2.72 -5.50 -14.77
N ARG A 25 3.50 -4.72 -14.02
CA ARG A 25 4.91 -5.04 -13.83
C ARG A 25 5.06 -6.14 -12.78
N LEU A 26 5.48 -7.32 -13.23
CA LEU A 26 5.92 -8.42 -12.35
C LEU A 26 7.45 -8.50 -12.39
N VAL A 27 8.08 -8.45 -11.22
CA VAL A 27 9.53 -8.52 -11.07
C VAL A 27 9.90 -9.76 -10.26
N GLN A 28 10.87 -10.53 -10.72
CA GLN A 28 11.41 -11.68 -10.00
C GLN A 28 12.81 -11.31 -9.48
N THR A 29 13.05 -11.55 -8.20
CA THR A 29 14.28 -11.17 -7.50
C THR A 29 14.72 -12.27 -6.53
N SER A 30 15.99 -12.28 -6.19
CA SER A 30 16.53 -13.12 -5.11
C SER A 30 17.30 -12.27 -4.13
N VAL A 31 17.24 -12.63 -2.86
CA VAL A 31 17.97 -11.99 -1.77
C VAL A 31 19.06 -12.91 -1.23
N GLU A 32 20.24 -12.36 -0.97
CA GLU A 32 21.37 -13.05 -0.33
C GLU A 32 21.20 -13.12 1.20
N ALA A 33 20.04 -13.61 1.65
CA ALA A 33 19.72 -13.86 3.05
C ALA A 33 18.74 -15.02 3.19
N THR A 34 18.70 -15.62 4.37
CA THR A 34 17.65 -16.61 4.73
C THR A 34 16.39 -15.90 5.20
N MET A 35 15.22 -16.50 4.96
CA MET A 35 13.96 -15.97 5.46
C MET A 35 13.98 -15.91 7.00
N ALA A 36 14.60 -16.89 7.66
CA ALA A 36 14.78 -16.87 9.11
C ALA A 36 15.62 -15.67 9.61
N ALA A 37 16.67 -15.27 8.89
CA ALA A 37 17.45 -14.08 9.22
C ALA A 37 16.65 -12.79 9.02
N PHE A 38 15.87 -12.71 7.94
CA PHE A 38 14.90 -11.63 7.73
C PHE A 38 13.92 -11.54 8.91
N LEU A 39 13.31 -12.68 9.31
CA LEU A 39 12.35 -12.76 10.40
C LEU A 39 12.92 -12.44 11.80
N ARG A 40 14.25 -12.42 11.96
CA ARG A 40 14.90 -11.98 13.21
C ARG A 40 15.24 -10.49 13.24
N ALA A 41 15.19 -9.80 12.10
CA ALA A 41 15.45 -8.35 12.05
C ALA A 41 14.40 -7.57 12.85
N SER A 42 14.79 -6.43 13.42
CA SER A 42 13.92 -5.59 14.25
C SER A 42 14.22 -4.10 14.04
N GLY A 43 13.25 -3.24 14.39
CA GLY A 43 13.37 -1.78 14.27
C GLY A 43 13.70 -1.35 12.84
N ALA A 44 14.56 -0.34 12.71
CA ALA A 44 14.94 0.23 11.41
C ALA A 44 15.55 -0.79 10.42
N ASP A 45 16.22 -1.83 10.90
CA ASP A 45 16.73 -2.91 10.04
C ASP A 45 15.59 -3.74 9.44
N ARG A 46 14.53 -4.02 10.22
CA ARG A 46 13.34 -4.69 9.71
C ARG A 46 12.63 -3.84 8.66
N GLU A 47 12.41 -2.57 8.96
CA GLU A 47 11.68 -1.64 8.09
C GLU A 47 12.38 -1.50 6.73
N ARG A 48 13.70 -1.31 6.72
CA ARG A 48 14.49 -1.27 5.47
C ARG A 48 14.38 -2.57 4.67
N LYS A 49 14.50 -3.72 5.35
CA LYS A 49 14.38 -5.03 4.70
C LYS A 49 12.99 -5.27 4.11
N GLU A 50 11.93 -4.83 4.78
CA GLU A 50 10.56 -4.92 4.25
C GLU A 50 10.37 -4.03 3.02
N ALA A 51 10.86 -2.80 3.05
CA ALA A 51 10.78 -1.87 1.91
C ALA A 51 11.46 -2.44 0.65
N ALA A 52 12.61 -3.09 0.80
CA ALA A 52 13.33 -3.73 -0.30
C ALA A 52 12.60 -4.92 -0.94
N LEU A 53 11.62 -5.52 -0.24
CA LEU A 53 10.82 -6.64 -0.76
C LEU A 53 9.61 -6.19 -1.59
N ALA A 54 9.32 -4.89 -1.66
CA ALA A 54 8.17 -4.35 -2.36
C ALA A 54 8.56 -3.14 -3.23
N LEU A 55 9.15 -3.35 -4.41
CA LEU A 55 9.53 -2.29 -5.34
C LEU A 55 8.35 -1.35 -5.68
N TRP A 56 8.58 -0.05 -5.61
CA TRP A 56 7.74 0.97 -6.23
C TRP A 56 8.57 1.97 -7.03
N THR A 57 7.88 2.77 -7.83
CA THR A 57 8.45 3.94 -8.51
C THR A 57 7.40 5.03 -8.46
N ASP A 58 7.82 6.25 -8.15
CA ASP A 58 6.91 7.39 -8.14
C ASP A 58 6.30 7.63 -9.53
N VAL A 59 5.09 8.19 -9.53
CA VAL A 59 4.41 8.57 -10.77
C VAL A 59 5.09 9.82 -11.31
N ASP A 60 5.69 9.71 -12.49
CA ASP A 60 6.22 10.87 -13.20
C ASP A 60 5.07 11.81 -13.57
N VAL A 61 5.18 13.06 -13.12
CA VAL A 61 4.15 14.08 -13.33
C VAL A 61 4.06 14.54 -14.78
N GLN A 62 5.18 14.51 -15.52
CA GLN A 62 5.29 14.89 -16.92
C GLN A 62 4.91 13.72 -17.84
N GLU A 63 5.32 12.51 -17.48
CA GLU A 63 5.07 11.30 -18.28
C GLU A 63 4.31 10.21 -17.49
N PRO A 64 3.12 10.48 -16.92
CA PRO A 64 2.44 9.51 -16.06
C PRO A 64 1.97 8.24 -16.80
N TYR A 65 1.88 8.31 -18.12
CA TYR A 65 1.41 7.21 -18.96
C TYR A 65 2.45 6.10 -19.15
N ILE A 66 3.74 6.37 -18.91
CA ILE A 66 4.79 5.34 -18.94
C ILE A 66 4.91 4.61 -17.59
N CYS A 67 4.47 5.24 -16.50
CA CYS A 67 4.50 4.68 -15.16
C CYS A 67 3.50 3.53 -15.02
N ALA A 68 3.96 2.40 -14.46
CA ALA A 68 3.05 1.34 -14.03
C ALA A 68 2.45 1.74 -12.67
N PRO A 69 1.12 1.91 -12.55
CA PRO A 69 0.53 2.31 -11.26
C PRO A 69 0.47 1.15 -10.25
N PHE A 70 0.82 -0.07 -10.67
CA PHE A 70 0.84 -1.27 -9.83
C PHE A 70 2.03 -2.17 -10.18
N PHE A 71 2.74 -2.62 -9.15
CA PHE A 71 3.89 -3.51 -9.21
C PHE A 71 3.67 -4.74 -8.33
N MET A 72 4.13 -5.90 -8.81
CA MET A 72 4.30 -7.10 -7.99
C MET A 72 5.74 -7.55 -8.06
N GLN A 73 6.33 -7.85 -6.91
CA GLN A 73 7.67 -8.40 -6.76
C GLN A 73 7.58 -9.78 -6.12
N LEU A 74 8.26 -10.75 -6.71
CA LEU A 74 8.45 -12.09 -6.15
C LEU A 74 9.91 -12.22 -5.76
N THR A 75 10.17 -12.33 -4.47
CA THR A 75 11.54 -12.40 -3.93
C THR A 75 11.80 -13.78 -3.35
N ARG A 76 12.88 -14.45 -3.74
CA ARG A 76 13.28 -15.74 -3.18
C ARG A 76 14.46 -15.59 -2.22
N PHE A 77 14.36 -16.19 -1.03
CA PHE A 77 15.42 -16.30 -0.05
C PHE A 77 16.32 -17.51 -0.31
N GLN A 78 17.55 -17.51 0.23
CA GLN A 78 18.54 -18.57 0.03
C GLN A 78 18.08 -19.94 0.56
N ASP A 79 17.26 -19.95 1.61
CA ASP A 79 16.68 -21.14 2.24
C ASP A 79 15.40 -21.62 1.55
N GLY A 80 15.04 -21.02 0.40
CA GLY A 80 13.88 -21.41 -0.40
C GLY A 80 12.56 -20.78 0.03
N GLY A 81 12.54 -20.03 1.13
CA GLY A 81 11.43 -19.13 1.45
C GLY A 81 11.22 -18.07 0.37
N TYR A 82 10.05 -17.43 0.37
CA TYR A 82 9.76 -16.35 -0.58
C TYR A 82 8.91 -15.24 0.05
N ALA A 83 8.98 -14.05 -0.55
CA ALA A 83 8.12 -12.92 -0.27
C ALA A 83 7.39 -12.48 -1.54
N VAL A 84 6.17 -11.96 -1.36
CA VAL A 84 5.39 -11.30 -2.40
C VAL A 84 5.21 -9.84 -1.99
N GLY A 85 5.91 -8.94 -2.67
CA GLY A 85 5.72 -7.51 -2.53
C GLY A 85 4.68 -7.01 -3.53
N ALA A 86 3.81 -6.11 -3.10
CA ALA A 86 2.83 -5.46 -3.97
C ALA A 86 2.76 -3.97 -3.64
N SER A 87 3.01 -3.14 -4.64
CA SER A 87 3.02 -1.67 -4.49
C SER A 87 2.05 -1.07 -5.48
N CYS A 88 1.23 -0.12 -5.03
CA CYS A 88 0.20 0.52 -5.84
C CYS A 88 0.20 2.02 -5.58
N SER A 89 0.08 2.82 -6.64
CA SER A 89 -0.18 4.24 -6.52
C SER A 89 -1.56 4.44 -5.87
N LEU A 90 -1.63 5.33 -4.87
CA LEU A 90 -2.89 5.75 -4.26
C LEU A 90 -3.84 6.46 -5.24
N LEU A 91 -3.30 6.98 -6.36
CA LEU A 91 -4.10 7.52 -7.46
C LEU A 91 -4.89 6.43 -8.21
N LEU A 92 -4.49 5.16 -8.07
CA LEU A 92 -5.18 4.03 -8.69
C LEU A 92 -6.12 3.32 -7.71
N ALA A 93 -5.64 3.01 -6.50
CA ALA A 93 -6.39 2.26 -5.51
C ALA A 93 -5.96 2.62 -4.10
N ASP A 94 -6.93 2.72 -3.21
CA ASP A 94 -6.68 2.81 -1.78
C ASP A 94 -6.17 1.47 -1.20
N PRO A 95 -5.58 1.46 0.01
CA PRO A 95 -5.05 0.25 0.63
C PRO A 95 -6.05 -0.91 0.79
N LEU A 96 -7.32 -0.65 1.12
CA LEU A 96 -8.34 -1.71 1.23
C LEU A 96 -8.68 -2.30 -0.14
N SER A 97 -8.81 -1.45 -1.15
CA SER A 97 -9.01 -1.86 -2.54
C SER A 97 -7.84 -2.74 -3.04
N LEU A 98 -6.60 -2.37 -2.70
CA LEU A 98 -5.41 -3.19 -3.00
C LEU A 98 -5.46 -4.54 -2.28
N ALA A 99 -5.77 -4.57 -0.98
CA ALA A 99 -5.92 -5.81 -0.24
C ALA A 99 -7.03 -6.70 -0.83
N GLY A 100 -8.16 -6.13 -1.23
CA GLY A 100 -9.25 -6.83 -1.92
C GLY A 100 -8.83 -7.42 -3.26
N PHE A 101 -8.01 -6.69 -4.03
CA PHE A 101 -7.41 -7.19 -5.26
C PHE A 101 -6.49 -8.38 -5.01
N LEU A 102 -5.59 -8.30 -4.02
CA LEU A 102 -4.67 -9.40 -3.67
C LEU A 102 -5.43 -10.65 -3.18
N LYS A 103 -6.48 -10.48 -2.37
CA LYS A 103 -7.39 -11.57 -1.97
C LYS A 103 -8.06 -12.23 -3.17
N SER A 104 -8.56 -11.43 -4.10
CA SER A 104 -9.18 -11.93 -5.33
C SER A 104 -8.18 -12.66 -6.22
N TRP A 105 -6.95 -12.17 -6.32
CA TRP A 105 -5.86 -12.81 -7.04
C TRP A 105 -5.50 -14.18 -6.44
N ALA A 106 -5.29 -14.27 -5.12
CA ALA A 106 -4.98 -15.54 -4.47
C ALA A 106 -6.11 -16.57 -4.56
N ARG A 107 -7.37 -16.15 -4.37
CA ARG A 107 -8.54 -17.01 -4.59
C ARG A 107 -8.57 -17.53 -6.01
N LYS A 108 -8.30 -16.67 -7.01
CA LYS A 108 -8.27 -17.10 -8.40
C LYS A 108 -7.16 -18.11 -8.66
N HIS A 109 -6.03 -17.94 -8.01
CA HIS A 109 -4.94 -18.91 -8.05
C HIS A 109 -5.41 -20.27 -7.50
N ALA A 110 -6.02 -20.30 -6.31
CA ALA A 110 -6.57 -21.50 -5.68
C ALA A 110 -7.58 -22.24 -6.59
N GLU A 111 -8.51 -21.51 -7.22
CA GLU A 111 -9.46 -22.07 -8.19
C GLU A 111 -8.76 -22.77 -9.36
N LEU A 112 -7.72 -22.13 -9.92
CA LEU A 112 -6.96 -22.69 -11.04
C LEU A 112 -6.11 -23.89 -10.63
N GLN A 113 -5.63 -23.92 -9.38
CA GLN A 113 -4.98 -25.10 -8.80
C GLN A 113 -5.94 -26.28 -8.72
N ALA A 114 -7.11 -26.08 -8.12
CA ALA A 114 -8.12 -27.13 -7.96
C ALA A 114 -8.59 -27.70 -9.30
N GLN A 115 -8.57 -26.89 -10.37
CA GLN A 115 -8.92 -27.32 -11.73
C GLN A 115 -7.77 -27.96 -12.51
N GLY A 116 -6.55 -28.07 -11.94
CA GLY A 116 -5.36 -28.57 -12.64
C GLY A 116 -4.86 -27.65 -13.77
N LYS A 117 -5.29 -26.38 -13.79
CA LYS A 117 -5.03 -25.44 -14.90
C LYS A 117 -3.80 -24.55 -14.72
N ILE A 118 -3.10 -24.63 -13.59
CA ILE A 118 -1.89 -23.82 -13.36
C ILE A 118 -0.82 -24.12 -14.41
N VAL A 119 -0.55 -25.41 -14.65
CA VAL A 119 0.57 -25.85 -15.51
C VAL A 119 0.32 -25.48 -16.97
N ALA A 120 -0.95 -25.37 -17.37
CA ALA A 120 -1.36 -25.03 -18.73
C ALA A 120 -1.49 -23.52 -18.99
N ASN A 121 -1.56 -22.68 -17.94
CA ASN A 121 -1.82 -21.25 -18.12
C ASN A 121 -0.50 -20.46 -18.25
N PRO A 122 -0.16 -19.94 -19.45
CA PRO A 122 1.07 -19.17 -19.65
C PRO A 122 1.17 -17.92 -18.78
N VAL A 123 0.03 -17.36 -18.34
CA VAL A 123 -0.04 -16.17 -17.49
C VAL A 123 0.42 -16.46 -16.05
N ILE A 124 0.41 -17.73 -15.62
CA ILE A 124 0.70 -18.14 -14.22
C ILE A 124 2.07 -18.82 -14.11
N GLN A 125 2.83 -18.93 -15.21
CA GLN A 125 4.14 -19.59 -15.21
C GLN A 125 5.14 -19.00 -14.22
N TYR A 126 4.94 -17.75 -13.76
CA TYR A 126 5.75 -17.16 -12.70
C TYR A 126 5.70 -17.94 -11.38
N THR A 127 4.66 -18.74 -11.10
CA THR A 127 4.63 -19.56 -9.88
C THR A 127 5.64 -20.69 -9.90
N ARG A 128 6.11 -21.11 -11.08
CA ARG A 128 7.27 -22.03 -11.16
C ARG A 128 8.52 -21.44 -10.51
N TYR A 129 8.64 -20.11 -10.44
CA TYR A 129 9.73 -19.44 -9.72
C TYR A 129 9.64 -19.67 -8.21
N LEU A 130 8.41 -19.75 -7.67
CA LEU A 130 8.16 -20.11 -6.29
C LEU A 130 8.41 -21.61 -6.07
N GLN A 131 7.94 -22.44 -6.99
CA GLN A 131 7.95 -23.90 -6.87
C GLN A 131 9.30 -24.59 -7.16
N SER A 132 10.16 -24.03 -8.00
CA SER A 132 11.40 -24.69 -8.47
C SER A 132 12.66 -23.95 -8.06
N ALA A 133 13.45 -24.57 -7.18
CA ALA A 133 14.78 -24.08 -6.79
C ALA A 133 15.75 -24.00 -7.98
N GLY A 134 15.63 -24.89 -8.96
CA GLY A 134 16.51 -24.96 -10.14
C GLY A 134 16.20 -23.95 -11.25
N GLY A 135 15.00 -23.34 -11.24
CA GLY A 135 14.61 -22.32 -12.24
C GLY A 135 15.23 -20.95 -11.99
N ALA A 136 15.59 -20.65 -10.74
CA ALA A 136 16.12 -19.34 -10.32
C ALA A 136 17.61 -19.14 -10.65
N ALA A 137 18.36 -20.23 -10.82
CA ALA A 137 19.82 -20.21 -10.87
C ALA A 137 20.43 -19.49 -12.09
N ARG A 138 19.65 -19.16 -13.13
CA ARG A 138 20.26 -18.79 -14.42
C ARG A 138 20.26 -17.30 -14.78
N ARG A 139 19.30 -16.46 -14.36
CA ARG A 139 19.24 -15.04 -14.81
C ARG A 139 18.38 -14.14 -13.92
N VAL A 140 18.80 -13.86 -12.69
CA VAL A 140 18.17 -12.79 -11.92
C VAL A 140 19.28 -11.93 -11.33
N LYS A 141 19.28 -10.61 -11.61
CA LYS A 141 20.19 -9.68 -10.97
C LYS A 141 19.93 -9.74 -9.46
N SER A 142 20.92 -10.12 -8.67
CA SER A 142 20.87 -9.90 -7.22
C SER A 142 21.03 -8.41 -6.97
N VAL A 143 20.15 -7.84 -6.17
CA VAL A 143 20.29 -6.49 -5.64
C VAL A 143 20.46 -6.65 -4.14
N PRO A 144 21.50 -6.07 -3.53
CA PRO A 144 21.61 -6.05 -2.08
C PRO A 144 20.32 -5.47 -1.48
N VAL A 145 19.82 -6.07 -0.42
CA VAL A 145 18.64 -5.55 0.32
C VAL A 145 18.91 -4.14 0.86
N ASP A 146 20.18 -3.76 0.90
CA ASP A 146 20.69 -2.48 1.39
C ASP A 146 20.72 -1.36 0.33
N THR A 147 20.18 -1.53 -0.88
CA THR A 147 20.02 -0.36 -1.77
C THR A 147 19.02 0.62 -1.15
N ASP A 148 19.53 1.76 -0.70
CA ASP A 148 18.80 2.94 -0.21
C ASP A 148 17.76 3.40 -1.25
N ILE A 149 16.59 2.77 -1.26
CA ILE A 149 15.37 3.28 -1.92
C ILE A 149 14.53 4.06 -0.89
N ALA A 150 14.85 3.95 0.41
CA ALA A 150 14.21 4.73 1.46
C ALA A 150 14.70 6.19 1.39
N THR A 151 13.87 7.05 0.79
CA THR A 151 13.88 8.48 1.04
C THR A 151 13.98 8.71 2.55
N GLY A 152 14.89 9.58 2.98
CA GLY A 152 15.28 9.80 4.39
C GLY A 152 14.19 10.32 5.34
N THR A 153 12.90 10.17 4.98
CA THR A 153 11.74 10.49 5.78
C THR A 153 11.05 9.21 6.24
N THR A 154 11.43 8.74 7.43
CA THR A 154 10.66 7.71 8.13
C THR A 154 9.27 8.26 8.44
N THR A 155 8.21 7.55 8.04
CA THR A 155 6.81 7.90 8.35
C THR A 155 6.15 6.77 9.11
N THR A 156 5.13 7.09 9.90
CA THR A 156 4.33 6.08 10.61
C THR A 156 2.86 6.28 10.32
N THR A 157 2.18 5.19 9.97
CA THR A 157 0.74 5.16 9.71
C THR A 157 -0.01 4.63 10.92
N VAL A 158 -0.99 5.39 11.40
CA VAL A 158 -1.99 4.94 12.39
C VAL A 158 -3.32 4.74 11.66
N LEU A 159 -4.01 3.65 11.98
CA LEU A 159 -5.28 3.30 11.38
C LEU A 159 -6.43 3.59 12.34
N PHE A 160 -7.52 4.13 11.81
CA PHE A 160 -8.72 4.45 12.56
C PHE A 160 -9.96 3.95 11.85
N ARG A 161 -10.99 3.65 12.63
CA ARG A 161 -12.34 3.32 12.19
C ARG A 161 -13.29 4.39 12.69
N ALA A 162 -14.18 4.85 11.82
CA ALA A 162 -15.18 5.86 12.16
C ALA A 162 -16.48 5.65 11.38
N ALA A 163 -17.57 6.22 11.89
CA ALA A 163 -18.81 6.31 11.13
C ALA A 163 -18.64 7.33 9.99
N GLY A 164 -18.95 6.90 8.78
CA GLY A 164 -19.18 7.75 7.62
C GLY A 164 -20.50 8.46 7.79
N GLY A 165 -20.48 9.64 8.42
CA GLY A 165 -21.54 10.62 8.20
C GLY A 165 -21.62 10.83 6.68
N GLY A 166 -22.81 10.81 6.09
CA GLY A 166 -23.03 10.84 4.63
C GLY A 166 -22.54 12.09 3.88
N THR A 167 -21.58 12.82 4.45
CA THR A 167 -20.85 13.95 3.92
C THR A 167 -19.65 13.48 3.10
N SER A 168 -19.42 14.06 1.93
CA SER A 168 -18.19 13.90 1.14
C SER A 168 -17.02 14.75 1.67
N ASP A 169 -17.26 15.65 2.63
CA ASP A 169 -16.19 16.44 3.24
C ASP A 169 -15.61 15.76 4.48
N HIS A 170 -14.53 15.01 4.29
CA HIS A 170 -13.88 14.25 5.36
C HIS A 170 -12.79 15.05 6.12
N ARG A 171 -12.67 16.37 5.92
CA ARG A 171 -11.58 17.17 6.51
C ARG A 171 -11.57 17.19 8.03
N ALA A 172 -12.72 17.44 8.66
CA ALA A 172 -12.80 17.46 10.13
C ALA A 172 -12.47 16.08 10.74
N LEU A 173 -12.95 15.00 10.12
CA LEU A 173 -12.65 13.64 10.52
C LEU A 173 -11.16 13.32 10.33
N ALA A 174 -10.58 13.70 9.19
CA ALA A 174 -9.16 13.54 8.90
C ALA A 174 -8.28 14.32 9.90
N ALA A 175 -8.64 15.56 10.22
CA ALA A 175 -7.95 16.38 11.21
C ALA A 175 -7.98 15.73 12.61
N ALA A 176 -9.12 15.16 13.02
CA ALA A 176 -9.23 14.43 14.28
C ALA A 176 -8.31 13.19 14.30
N CYS A 177 -8.30 12.39 13.23
CA CYS A 177 -7.42 11.23 13.10
C CYS A 177 -5.93 11.61 13.13
N VAL A 178 -5.55 12.72 12.47
CA VAL A 178 -4.17 13.24 12.49
C VAL A 178 -3.79 13.69 13.91
N ALA A 179 -4.66 14.43 14.60
CA ALA A 179 -4.40 14.86 15.98
C ALA A 179 -4.20 13.65 16.91
N MET A 180 -5.06 12.63 16.81
CA MET A 180 -4.93 11.39 17.58
C MET A 180 -3.65 10.62 17.23
N ALA A 181 -3.25 10.59 15.94
CA ALA A 181 -2.02 9.94 15.51
C ALA A 181 -0.77 10.65 16.07
N ILE A 182 -0.75 11.98 16.00
CA ILE A 182 0.34 12.82 16.53
C ILE A 182 0.48 12.62 18.04
N GLU A 183 -0.62 12.69 18.79
CA GLU A 183 -0.63 12.46 20.24
C GLU A 183 -0.11 11.06 20.59
N ARG A 184 -0.62 10.03 19.90
CA ARG A 184 -0.24 8.63 20.14
C ARG A 184 1.24 8.36 19.86
N LEU A 185 1.79 9.00 18.83
CA LEU A 185 3.18 8.82 18.40
C LEU A 185 4.15 9.78 19.11
N GLY A 186 3.66 10.75 19.89
CA GLY A 186 4.49 11.82 20.43
C GLY A 186 5.14 12.68 19.34
N ALA A 187 4.50 12.78 18.17
CA ALA A 187 5.03 13.51 17.02
C ALA A 187 4.80 15.03 17.16
N LYS A 188 5.45 15.81 16.29
CA LYS A 188 5.21 17.26 16.19
C LYS A 188 3.90 17.54 15.45
N ALA A 189 3.22 18.63 15.83
CA ALA A 189 2.10 19.17 15.07
C ALA A 189 2.49 19.40 13.60
N LEU A 190 1.62 18.98 12.68
CA LEU A 190 1.84 19.11 11.25
C LEU A 190 1.27 20.46 10.75
N PRO A 191 2.04 21.26 9.99
CA PRO A 191 1.54 22.51 9.44
C PRO A 191 0.47 22.28 8.37
N ARG A 192 0.53 21.13 7.69
CA ARG A 192 -0.38 20.72 6.62
C ARG A 192 -0.42 19.20 6.49
N PHE A 193 -1.50 18.70 5.90
CA PHE A 193 -1.62 17.31 5.48
C PHE A 193 -2.55 17.20 4.26
N THR A 194 -2.35 16.18 3.45
CA THR A 194 -3.22 15.85 2.31
C THR A 194 -4.24 14.80 2.70
N VAL A 195 -5.49 14.98 2.28
CA VAL A 195 -6.60 14.04 2.42
C VAL A 195 -6.95 13.48 1.05
N MET A 196 -6.88 12.16 0.93
CA MET A 196 -7.33 11.39 -0.21
C MET A 196 -8.59 10.62 0.17
N ALA A 197 -9.70 10.89 -0.49
CA ALA A 197 -10.97 10.24 -0.22
C ALA A 197 -11.71 9.92 -1.51
N ARG A 198 -12.39 8.77 -1.56
CA ARG A 198 -13.23 8.41 -2.69
C ARG A 198 -14.68 8.73 -2.37
N ASP A 199 -15.21 9.76 -3.04
CA ASP A 199 -16.60 10.20 -2.85
C ASP A 199 -17.51 9.45 -3.83
N GLY A 200 -17.93 8.24 -3.45
CA GLY A 200 -18.88 7.44 -4.24
C GLY A 200 -18.42 7.21 -5.70
N SER A 201 -19.22 7.69 -6.66
CA SER A 201 -18.97 7.56 -8.10
C SER A 201 -18.09 8.66 -8.70
N GLU A 202 -17.77 9.73 -7.97
CA GLU A 202 -17.08 10.91 -8.52
C GLU A 202 -15.55 10.79 -8.61
N GLY A 203 -15.01 9.60 -8.31
CA GLY A 203 -13.58 9.33 -8.39
C GLY A 203 -12.83 9.69 -7.09
N LEU A 204 -11.51 9.74 -7.18
CA LEU A 204 -10.65 10.08 -6.04
C LEU A 204 -10.53 11.60 -5.91
N ASN A 205 -10.89 12.12 -4.75
CA ASN A 205 -10.71 13.52 -4.39
C ASN A 205 -9.42 13.68 -3.57
N VAL A 206 -8.65 14.72 -3.86
CA VAL A 206 -7.40 15.06 -3.16
C VAL A 206 -7.50 16.51 -2.69
N LYS A 207 -7.42 16.72 -1.38
CA LYS A 207 -7.50 18.04 -0.73
C LYS A 207 -6.32 18.26 0.20
N THR A 208 -5.79 19.47 0.25
CA THR A 208 -4.80 19.87 1.26
C THR A 208 -5.50 20.57 2.41
N CYS A 209 -5.18 20.18 3.65
CA CYS A 209 -5.69 20.76 4.88
C CYS A 209 -4.56 21.47 5.63
N THR A 210 -4.90 22.53 6.36
CA THR A 210 -3.92 23.31 7.16
C THR A 210 -4.36 23.42 8.61
N ALA A 211 -3.39 23.53 9.52
CA ALA A 211 -3.67 23.55 10.96
C ALA A 211 -4.51 24.76 11.43
N ASP A 212 -4.48 25.89 10.70
CA ASP A 212 -5.14 27.14 11.10
C ASP A 212 -6.50 27.40 10.40
N GLY A 213 -6.85 26.64 9.35
CA GLY A 213 -7.90 27.03 8.40
C GLY A 213 -9.15 26.14 8.33
N ASP A 214 -9.11 24.93 8.87
CA ASP A 214 -10.24 23.99 8.81
C ASP A 214 -10.89 23.85 10.21
N GLU A 215 -12.22 23.87 10.26
CA GLU A 215 -13.04 23.99 11.47
C GLU A 215 -12.60 23.09 12.64
N LYS A 216 -12.70 23.62 13.87
CA LYS A 216 -12.43 22.87 15.10
C LYS A 216 -13.22 21.55 15.09
N PRO A 217 -12.61 20.43 15.51
CA PRO A 217 -13.28 19.13 15.53
C PRO A 217 -14.58 19.23 16.33
N CYS A 218 -15.68 18.72 15.76
CA CYS A 218 -16.95 18.63 16.44
C CYS A 218 -16.77 17.80 17.72
N ASN A 219 -16.91 18.43 18.89
CA ASN A 219 -16.84 17.81 20.22
C ASN A 219 -18.07 16.91 20.52
N GLY A 220 -18.43 16.03 19.58
CA GLY A 220 -19.47 15.02 19.76
C GLY A 220 -18.83 13.70 20.14
N HIS A 221 -18.82 13.37 21.44
CA HIS A 221 -18.23 12.14 21.98
C HIS A 221 -18.80 10.83 21.40
N GLU A 222 -19.95 10.85 20.72
CA GLU A 222 -20.61 9.63 20.22
C GLU A 222 -20.05 9.08 18.90
N HIS A 223 -19.26 9.85 18.14
CA HIS A 223 -18.76 9.44 16.80
C HIS A 223 -17.24 9.58 16.62
N ALA A 224 -16.48 9.60 17.72
CA ALA A 224 -15.02 9.75 17.66
C ALA A 224 -14.33 8.56 16.94
N PRO A 225 -13.26 8.81 16.15
CA PRO A 225 -12.47 7.75 15.54
C PRO A 225 -11.89 6.80 16.58
N ARG A 226 -11.93 5.50 16.29
CA ARG A 226 -11.35 4.45 17.14
C ARG A 226 -10.13 3.86 16.45
N VAL A 227 -9.06 3.61 17.20
CA VAL A 227 -7.86 2.98 16.63
C VAL A 227 -8.19 1.58 16.12
N SER A 228 -7.64 1.22 14.97
CA SER A 228 -7.72 -0.10 14.36
C SER A 228 -6.34 -0.59 13.92
N HIS A 229 -6.27 -1.81 13.40
CA HIS A 229 -5.04 -2.46 12.96
C HIS A 229 -5.21 -3.06 11.57
N TRP A 230 -4.19 -2.92 10.71
CA TRP A 230 -4.23 -3.46 9.35
C TRP A 230 -4.54 -4.97 9.29
N ARG A 231 -4.05 -5.74 10.27
CA ARG A 231 -4.33 -7.18 10.39
C ARG A 231 -5.81 -7.48 10.40
N ASP A 232 -6.58 -6.73 11.18
CA ASP A 232 -8.01 -6.96 11.38
C ASP A 232 -8.84 -6.46 10.18
N GLU A 233 -8.30 -5.49 9.44
CA GLU A 233 -9.03 -4.75 8.41
C GLU A 233 -8.74 -5.26 6.99
N ALA A 234 -7.48 -5.53 6.68
CA ALA A 234 -7.07 -5.98 5.35
C ALA A 234 -7.18 -7.51 5.19
N GLY A 235 -6.90 -8.27 6.26
CA GLY A 235 -6.98 -9.73 6.30
C GLY A 235 -6.07 -10.42 5.30
N LEU A 236 -4.84 -9.93 5.12
CA LEU A 236 -3.87 -10.56 4.21
C LEU A 236 -3.12 -11.71 4.89
N GLU A 237 -3.16 -11.79 6.21
CA GLU A 237 -2.58 -12.86 7.03
C GLU A 237 -3.24 -14.21 6.78
N ASP A 238 -4.51 -14.20 6.38
CA ASP A 238 -5.26 -15.40 6.02
C ASP A 238 -5.22 -15.71 4.52
N LEU A 239 -4.54 -14.88 3.73
CA LEU A 239 -4.32 -15.12 2.31
C LEU A 239 -3.59 -16.45 2.14
N THR A 240 -4.11 -17.32 1.29
CA THR A 240 -3.47 -18.60 0.98
C THR A 240 -2.98 -18.59 -0.46
N LEU A 241 -1.68 -18.76 -0.65
CA LEU A 241 -1.05 -18.91 -1.95
C LEU A 241 -0.36 -20.28 -2.02
N GLU A 242 -0.79 -21.11 -2.98
CA GLU A 242 -0.29 -22.50 -3.13
C GLU A 242 -0.45 -23.36 -1.87
N GLY A 243 -1.54 -23.15 -1.12
CA GLY A 243 -1.80 -23.87 0.13
C GLY A 243 -1.03 -23.33 1.34
N ASN A 244 -0.21 -22.29 1.18
CA ASN A 244 0.58 -21.70 2.26
C ASN A 244 0.01 -20.34 2.69
N LYS A 245 -0.03 -20.10 4.01
CA LYS A 245 -0.30 -18.78 4.59
C LYS A 245 1.01 -17.99 4.76
N PRO A 246 0.97 -16.65 4.70
CA PRO A 246 2.14 -15.84 5.00
C PRO A 246 2.55 -16.00 6.46
N VAL A 247 3.85 -16.17 6.70
CA VAL A 247 4.44 -16.15 8.06
C VAL A 247 4.61 -14.74 8.60
N HIS A 248 4.59 -13.74 7.71
CA HIS A 248 4.75 -12.33 8.02
C HIS A 248 4.03 -11.49 6.97
N VAL A 249 3.36 -10.43 7.40
CA VAL A 249 2.72 -9.42 6.53
C VAL A 249 3.06 -8.06 7.10
N SER A 250 3.48 -7.13 6.24
CA SER A 250 3.65 -5.73 6.58
C SER A 250 2.89 -4.85 5.61
N TYR A 251 2.53 -3.65 6.10
CA TYR A 251 1.74 -2.67 5.39
C TYR A 251 2.47 -1.35 5.47
N CYS A 252 2.59 -0.66 4.33
CA CYS A 252 3.22 0.65 4.26
C CYS A 252 2.38 1.58 3.39
N VAL A 253 2.20 2.81 3.88
CA VAL A 253 1.66 3.92 3.10
C VAL A 253 2.76 4.97 3.07
N SER A 254 3.35 5.18 1.90
CA SER A 254 4.41 6.19 1.74
C SER A 254 3.82 7.45 1.10
N PRO A 255 3.91 8.62 1.75
CA PRO A 255 3.56 9.89 1.10
C PRO A 255 4.66 10.29 0.11
N CYS A 256 4.30 11.11 -0.88
CA CYS A 256 5.24 11.68 -1.85
C CYS A 256 5.87 13.01 -1.37
N ALA A 257 5.46 13.54 -0.23
CA ALA A 257 5.88 14.84 0.29
C ALA A 257 6.12 14.78 1.80
N ASP A 258 6.87 15.75 2.33
CA ASP A 258 7.19 15.89 3.76
C ASP A 258 6.00 16.37 4.63
N GLU A 259 4.78 16.08 4.20
CA GLU A 259 3.54 16.42 4.90
C GLU A 259 2.78 15.17 5.34
N GLY A 260 1.80 15.35 6.23
CA GLY A 260 0.92 14.25 6.61
C GLY A 260 0.07 13.78 5.44
N LEU A 261 -0.30 12.50 5.43
CA LEU A 261 -1.20 11.92 4.44
C LEU A 261 -2.33 11.17 5.16
N VAL A 262 -3.56 11.50 4.80
CA VAL A 262 -4.77 10.80 5.25
C VAL A 262 -5.43 10.14 4.06
N VAL A 263 -5.68 8.84 4.15
CA VAL A 263 -6.48 8.10 3.15
C VAL A 263 -7.76 7.62 3.82
N VAL A 264 -8.90 8.07 3.31
CA VAL A 264 -10.25 7.69 3.76
C VAL A 264 -10.80 6.62 2.83
N MET A 265 -11.08 5.45 3.38
CA MET A 265 -11.41 4.23 2.66
C MET A 265 -12.81 3.75 3.08
N PRO A 266 -13.70 3.41 2.15
CA PRO A 266 -14.97 2.75 2.48
C PRO A 266 -14.71 1.37 3.10
N ALA A 267 -15.19 1.12 4.32
CA ALA A 267 -15.02 -0.16 5.03
C ALA A 267 -16.26 -1.08 4.95
N GLY A 268 -17.31 -0.64 4.26
CA GLY A 268 -18.59 -1.34 4.12
C GLY A 268 -19.71 -0.64 4.90
N GLY A 269 -20.93 -0.71 4.36
CA GLY A 269 -22.07 0.02 4.92
C GLY A 269 -21.78 1.52 4.99
N ALA A 270 -21.99 2.11 6.17
CA ALA A 270 -21.67 3.50 6.48
C ALA A 270 -20.33 3.65 7.22
N GLU A 271 -19.49 2.62 7.33
CA GLU A 271 -18.22 2.72 8.05
C GLU A 271 -17.06 3.15 7.14
N LEU A 272 -16.15 3.91 7.71
CA LEU A 272 -14.92 4.37 7.09
C LEU A 272 -13.72 3.83 7.85
N LEU A 273 -12.70 3.43 7.09
CA LEU A 273 -11.36 3.17 7.57
C LEU A 273 -10.47 4.34 7.14
N ILE A 274 -9.73 4.91 8.07
CA ILE A 274 -8.92 6.10 7.85
C ILE A 274 -7.48 5.77 8.24
N SER A 275 -6.58 5.83 7.27
CA SER A 275 -5.14 5.78 7.56
C SER A 275 -4.63 7.20 7.69
N ALA A 276 -3.92 7.51 8.79
CA ALA A 276 -3.25 8.77 9.00
C ALA A 276 -1.75 8.50 9.11
N THR A 277 -1.01 8.97 8.13
CA THR A 277 0.44 8.82 8.02
C THR A 277 1.10 10.13 8.40
N VAL A 278 1.98 10.09 9.39
CA VAL A 278 2.70 11.26 9.90
C VAL A 278 4.21 11.03 9.77
N PRO A 279 5.00 12.07 9.41
CA PRO A 279 6.45 11.99 9.48
C PRO A 279 6.97 11.72 10.90
N ASN A 280 7.93 10.81 11.03
CA ASN A 280 8.65 10.55 12.27
C ASN A 280 9.71 11.64 12.42
N TYR A 281 9.35 12.79 12.98
CA TYR A 281 10.36 13.72 13.48
C TYR A 281 10.87 13.18 14.82
N ILE A 282 11.89 12.32 14.78
CA ILE A 282 12.56 11.88 16.01
C ILE A 282 13.33 13.07 16.58
N TYR A 283 13.09 13.39 17.86
CA TYR A 283 13.94 14.29 18.62
C TYR A 283 15.37 13.72 18.65
N MET A 284 16.32 14.42 18.03
CA MET A 284 17.74 14.27 18.39
C MET A 284 18.02 15.04 19.68
#